data_AF-A0A0W1AGC9-F1
#
_entry.id   AF-A0A0W1AGC9-F1
#
_cell.length_a   1.000
_cell.length_b   1.000
_cell.length_c   1.000
_cell.angle_alpha   90.00
_cell.angle_beta   90.00
_cell.angle_gamma   90.00
#
_symmetry.space_group_name_H-M   'P 1'
#
loop_
_entity.id
_entity.type
_entity.pdbx_description
1 polymer ?
#
loop_
_entity_poly.entity_id
_entity_poly.type
_entity_poly.pdbx_seq_one_letter_code
_entity_poly.pdbx_strand_id
1 'polypeptide(L)'
;MPIFTNKELELIDKASKGLVQTVNSSKFVKSALEMSYIRPIAIDKAIETAIYSASRVSSQEAEKRWKLVLVLCGLSQSGHKPSNKLVEKVFTYAINHAAATNNWEFVIALCNLAAPAHQPRKEIINTALEIALTVAESYEDEGIRKQSSIAWSAVEAIARIQAPATMPDKSLSENALEQLANVPKKRIDKKFEALTIEREWIKVLNYFVQDQQDKPSQKAMNFALITAASDGQWEVFKSLSSFQQPDKKTAGEILQVAARKGTLEIVRLLCNLDEQNKTNIHYINNAISISKNEGNSETESYLCCEKIRQTNSNIDPLLLTKKILQDFVNHIFTISSLFGGEARAVKKILSKVKSATVKETTEDERDQIIVDAVSSLKALQGRSKQLNACIDYIDSHCNKMSTNPSLSFSL
;
A
#
# COMPACT_ATOMS: atom_id res chain seq x y z
N MET A 1 -12.86 -25.72 51.62
CA MET A 1 -13.25 -24.39 51.08
C MET A 1 -13.05 -23.36 52.18
N PRO A 2 -12.57 -22.15 51.87
CA PRO A 2 -12.46 -21.09 52.88
C PRO A 2 -13.85 -20.74 53.46
N ILE A 3 -13.93 -20.59 54.78
CA ILE A 3 -15.13 -20.11 55.47
C ILE A 3 -15.08 -18.58 55.45
N PHE A 4 -16.07 -17.93 54.86
CA PHE A 4 -16.17 -16.47 54.76
C PHE A 4 -17.07 -15.89 55.85
N THR A 5 -16.78 -14.68 56.32
CA THR A 5 -17.65 -13.95 57.25
C THR A 5 -18.92 -13.45 56.53
N ASN A 6 -19.96 -13.08 57.29
CA ASN A 6 -21.19 -12.52 56.70
C ASN A 6 -20.90 -11.28 55.82
N LYS A 7 -19.93 -10.47 56.22
CA LYS A 7 -19.54 -9.26 55.48
C LYS A 7 -18.80 -9.59 54.18
N GLU A 8 -17.93 -10.59 54.21
CA GLU A 8 -17.25 -11.11 53.02
C GLU A 8 -18.25 -11.74 52.04
N LEU A 9 -19.23 -12.49 52.54
CA LEU A 9 -20.33 -13.03 51.73
C LEU A 9 -21.19 -11.92 51.12
N GLU A 10 -21.50 -10.86 51.88
CA GLU A 10 -22.21 -9.69 51.35
C GLU A 10 -21.42 -9.05 50.20
N LEU A 11 -20.10 -8.84 50.37
CA LEU A 11 -19.24 -8.31 49.29
C LEU A 11 -19.31 -9.19 48.03
N ILE A 12 -19.18 -10.51 48.17
CA ILE A 12 -19.23 -11.46 47.05
C ILE A 12 -20.60 -11.42 46.34
N ASP A 13 -21.70 -11.36 47.09
CA ASP A 13 -23.05 -11.22 46.54
C ASP A 13 -23.20 -9.90 45.75
N LYS A 14 -22.78 -8.77 46.33
CA LYS A 14 -22.84 -7.46 45.67
C LYS A 14 -21.97 -7.42 44.42
N ALA A 15 -20.81 -8.08 44.44
CA ALA A 15 -19.93 -8.23 43.29
C ALA A 15 -20.59 -9.03 42.15
N SER A 16 -21.26 -10.14 42.47
CA SER A 16 -21.99 -10.95 41.49
C SER A 16 -23.13 -10.18 40.78
N LYS A 17 -23.67 -9.17 41.45
CA LYS A 17 -24.75 -8.29 40.96
C LYS A 17 -24.25 -7.01 40.29
N GLY A 18 -22.94 -6.76 40.27
CA GLY A 18 -22.38 -5.54 39.70
C GLY A 18 -22.77 -4.25 40.44
N LEU A 19 -23.01 -4.32 41.75
CA LEU A 19 -23.46 -3.16 42.56
C LEU A 19 -22.29 -2.25 42.96
N VAL A 20 -21.69 -1.61 41.94
CA VAL A 20 -20.46 -0.78 42.06
C VAL A 20 -20.57 0.28 43.16
N GLN A 21 -21.69 1.02 43.21
CA GLN A 21 -21.86 2.10 44.19
C GLN A 21 -21.91 1.58 45.63
N THR A 22 -22.55 0.43 45.86
CA THR A 22 -22.63 -0.20 47.18
C THR A 22 -21.25 -0.68 47.62
N VAL A 23 -20.51 -1.35 46.73
CA VAL A 23 -19.15 -1.82 47.04
C VAL A 23 -18.17 -0.66 47.23
N ASN A 24 -18.28 0.40 46.43
CA ASN A 24 -17.48 1.61 46.56
C ASN A 24 -18.02 2.61 47.61
N SER A 25 -18.84 2.17 48.55
CA SER A 25 -19.33 2.99 49.66
C SER A 25 -18.41 2.90 50.88
N SER A 26 -18.63 3.75 51.87
CA SER A 26 -17.96 3.65 53.18
C SER A 26 -18.25 2.33 53.89
N LYS A 27 -19.33 1.62 53.55
CA LYS A 27 -19.70 0.33 54.16
C LYS A 27 -18.72 -0.80 53.79
N PHE A 28 -18.02 -0.67 52.67
CA PHE A 28 -17.10 -1.70 52.18
C PHE A 28 -15.72 -1.11 51.92
N VAL A 29 -15.50 -0.51 50.75
CA VAL A 29 -14.15 -0.18 50.27
C VAL A 29 -13.61 1.15 50.79
N LYS A 30 -14.45 2.17 50.97
CA LYS A 30 -13.95 3.53 51.29
C LYS A 30 -13.50 3.71 52.75
N SER A 31 -14.00 2.90 53.68
CA SER A 31 -13.59 2.97 55.09
C SER A 31 -12.47 1.96 55.36
N ALA A 32 -11.32 2.45 55.79
CA ALA A 32 -10.19 1.59 56.20
C ALA A 32 -10.58 0.65 57.35
N LEU A 33 -11.42 1.13 58.28
CA LEU A 33 -11.97 0.31 59.35
C LEU A 33 -12.84 -0.81 58.78
N GLU A 34 -13.74 -0.50 57.84
CA GLU A 34 -14.61 -1.52 57.26
C GLU A 34 -13.83 -2.55 56.43
N MET A 35 -12.79 -2.11 55.71
CA MET A 35 -11.89 -2.98 54.95
C MET A 35 -11.07 -3.91 55.83
N SER A 36 -10.70 -3.49 57.06
CA SER A 36 -9.96 -4.33 58.01
C SER A 36 -10.67 -5.66 58.34
N TYR A 37 -11.99 -5.71 58.19
CA TYR A 37 -12.81 -6.90 58.39
C TYR A 37 -12.92 -7.81 57.15
N ILE A 38 -12.32 -7.44 56.02
CA ILE A 38 -12.40 -8.16 54.74
C ILE A 38 -11.02 -8.69 54.40
N ARG A 39 -10.87 -10.02 54.38
CA ARG A 39 -9.58 -10.65 54.04
C ARG A 39 -9.32 -10.57 52.53
N PRO A 40 -8.04 -10.51 52.08
CA PRO A 40 -7.68 -10.55 50.66
C PRO A 40 -8.34 -11.68 49.86
N ILE A 41 -8.46 -12.88 50.45
CA ILE A 41 -9.09 -14.03 49.79
C ILE A 41 -10.58 -13.80 49.46
N ALA A 42 -11.28 -12.96 50.23
CA ALA A 42 -12.66 -12.59 49.94
C ALA A 42 -12.74 -11.57 48.80
N ILE A 43 -11.79 -10.64 48.71
CA ILE A 43 -11.65 -9.71 47.57
C ILE A 43 -11.40 -10.51 46.30
N ASP A 44 -10.48 -11.48 46.36
CA ASP A 44 -10.17 -12.36 45.24
C ASP A 44 -11.44 -13.12 44.78
N LYS A 45 -12.17 -13.70 45.73
CA LYS A 45 -13.41 -14.42 45.43
C LYS A 45 -14.50 -13.51 44.85
N ALA A 46 -14.61 -12.27 45.32
CA ALA A 46 -15.56 -11.29 44.81
C ALA A 46 -15.25 -10.92 43.35
N ILE A 47 -13.99 -10.68 43.01
CA ILE A 47 -13.53 -10.43 41.64
C ILE A 47 -13.82 -11.62 40.73
N GLU A 48 -13.45 -12.84 41.14
CA GLU A 48 -13.73 -14.06 40.35
C GLU A 48 -15.23 -14.24 40.10
N THR A 49 -16.05 -13.98 41.12
CA THR A 49 -17.51 -14.09 41.02
C THR A 49 -18.09 -13.03 40.09
N ALA A 50 -17.58 -11.80 40.13
CA ALA A 50 -17.99 -10.74 39.22
C ALA A 50 -17.66 -11.08 37.76
N ILE A 51 -16.44 -11.56 37.47
CA ILE A 51 -16.03 -11.99 36.11
C ILE A 51 -16.88 -13.17 35.63
N TYR A 52 -17.05 -14.19 36.46
CA TYR A 52 -17.88 -15.35 36.12
C TYR A 52 -19.34 -14.95 35.84
N SER A 53 -19.88 -13.98 36.60
CA SER A 53 -21.24 -13.50 36.38
C SER A 53 -21.35 -12.63 35.12
N ALA A 54 -20.30 -11.87 34.78
CA ALA A 54 -20.27 -10.99 33.62
C ALA A 54 -20.44 -11.75 32.29
N SER A 55 -19.95 -12.99 32.20
CA SER A 55 -20.10 -13.83 31.01
C SER A 55 -21.50 -14.41 30.80
N ARG A 56 -22.42 -14.26 31.76
CA ARG A 56 -23.76 -14.87 31.76
C ARG A 56 -24.90 -13.86 31.70
N VAL A 57 -24.57 -12.58 31.52
CA VAL A 57 -25.53 -11.47 31.54
C VAL A 57 -25.39 -10.65 30.25
N SER A 58 -26.30 -9.69 30.05
CA SER A 58 -26.23 -8.77 28.91
C SER A 58 -24.97 -7.89 28.97
N SER A 59 -24.55 -7.33 27.84
CA SER A 59 -23.34 -6.48 27.77
C SER A 59 -23.36 -5.31 28.75
N GLN A 60 -24.51 -4.67 28.95
CA GLN A 60 -24.66 -3.57 29.93
C GLN A 60 -24.47 -4.05 31.38
N GLU A 61 -24.98 -5.23 31.71
CA GLU A 61 -24.83 -5.84 33.03
C GLU A 61 -23.41 -6.38 33.25
N ALA A 62 -22.76 -6.86 32.19
CA ALA A 62 -21.36 -7.26 32.20
C ALA A 62 -20.46 -6.04 32.47
N GLU A 63 -20.73 -4.90 31.84
CA GLU A 63 -20.00 -3.65 32.03
C GLU A 63 -20.02 -3.19 33.50
N LYS A 64 -21.19 -3.26 34.17
CA LYS A 64 -21.30 -2.95 35.61
C LYS A 64 -20.39 -3.84 36.47
N ARG A 65 -20.30 -5.13 36.14
CA ARG A 65 -19.44 -6.09 36.86
C ARG A 65 -17.97 -5.83 36.59
N TRP A 66 -17.59 -5.49 35.36
CA TRP A 66 -16.23 -5.09 35.02
C TRP A 66 -15.80 -3.79 35.71
N LYS A 67 -16.69 -2.78 35.82
CA LYS A 67 -16.43 -1.57 36.61
C LYS A 67 -16.16 -1.90 38.08
N LEU A 68 -16.88 -2.88 38.64
CA LEU A 68 -16.64 -3.35 40.00
C LEU A 68 -15.28 -4.06 40.12
N VAL A 69 -14.91 -4.88 39.14
CA VAL A 69 -13.58 -5.52 39.07
C VAL A 69 -12.48 -4.47 39.08
N LEU A 70 -12.60 -3.40 38.29
CA LEU A 70 -11.63 -2.29 38.31
C LEU A 70 -11.50 -1.63 39.68
N VAL A 71 -12.61 -1.37 40.37
CA VAL A 71 -12.61 -0.80 41.73
C VAL A 71 -11.84 -1.70 42.70
N LEU A 72 -12.07 -3.01 42.63
CA LEU A 72 -11.39 -3.97 43.51
C LEU A 72 -9.91 -4.20 43.14
N CYS A 73 -9.55 -4.11 41.85
CA CYS A 73 -8.15 -4.15 41.40
C CYS A 73 -7.37 -2.89 41.76
N GLY A 74 -8.05 -1.73 41.83
CA GLY A 74 -7.45 -0.43 42.19
C GLY A 74 -7.26 -0.19 43.69
N LEU A 75 -7.49 -1.18 44.55
CA LEU A 75 -7.33 -1.02 46.00
C LEU A 75 -5.87 -0.73 46.37
N SER A 76 -5.67 0.36 47.10
CA SER A 76 -4.33 0.84 47.49
C SER A 76 -3.94 0.51 48.93
N GLN A 77 -4.91 0.16 49.78
CA GLN A 77 -4.70 -0.12 51.22
C GLN A 77 -3.82 -1.37 51.42
N SER A 78 -2.77 -1.24 52.25
CA SER A 78 -1.87 -2.36 52.59
C SER A 78 -2.63 -3.51 53.24
N GLY A 79 -2.44 -4.74 52.77
CA GLY A 79 -3.09 -5.93 53.33
C GLY A 79 -4.51 -6.20 52.83
N HIS A 80 -5.05 -5.36 51.94
CA HIS A 80 -6.41 -5.52 51.38
C HIS A 80 -6.44 -5.34 49.86
N LYS A 81 -5.49 -5.97 49.17
CA LYS A 81 -5.37 -5.95 47.72
C LYS A 81 -5.63 -7.34 47.16
N PRO A 82 -6.14 -7.45 45.93
CA PRO A 82 -6.23 -8.75 45.29
C PRO A 82 -4.85 -9.36 45.08
N SER A 83 -4.77 -10.69 45.02
CA SER A 83 -3.48 -11.35 44.75
C SER A 83 -2.98 -11.00 43.34
N ASN A 84 -1.65 -10.91 43.17
CA ASN A 84 -1.04 -10.62 41.86
C ASN A 84 -1.48 -11.63 40.80
N LYS A 85 -1.50 -12.93 41.15
CA LYS A 85 -1.98 -14.01 40.27
C LYS A 85 -3.42 -13.78 39.79
N LEU A 86 -4.28 -13.22 40.64
CA LEU A 86 -5.64 -12.90 40.24
C LEU A 86 -5.69 -11.68 39.32
N VAL A 87 -4.94 -10.62 39.60
CA VAL A 87 -4.89 -9.43 38.72
C VAL A 87 -4.46 -9.83 37.31
N GLU A 88 -3.47 -10.71 37.18
CA GLU A 88 -3.05 -11.25 35.89
C GLU A 88 -4.16 -12.04 35.19
N LYS A 89 -4.84 -12.93 35.92
CA LYS A 89 -5.98 -13.71 35.39
C LYS A 89 -7.13 -12.80 34.93
N VAL A 90 -7.45 -11.77 35.72
CA VAL A 90 -8.44 -10.74 35.40
C VAL A 90 -8.06 -10.02 34.12
N PHE A 91 -6.79 -9.64 33.99
CA PHE A 91 -6.27 -8.95 32.82
C PHE A 91 -6.39 -9.82 31.56
N THR A 92 -6.03 -11.10 31.63
CA THR A 92 -6.21 -12.05 30.52
C THR A 92 -7.69 -12.16 30.11
N TYR A 93 -8.62 -12.24 31.07
CA TYR A 93 -10.05 -12.22 30.74
C TYR A 93 -10.50 -10.92 30.09
N ALA A 94 -9.98 -9.77 30.56
CA ALA A 94 -10.29 -8.48 29.98
C ALA A 94 -9.81 -8.38 28.52
N ILE A 95 -8.60 -8.88 28.21
CA ILE A 95 -8.09 -8.94 26.83
C ILE A 95 -9.02 -9.79 25.95
N ASN A 96 -9.35 -11.00 26.38
CA ASN A 96 -10.21 -11.90 25.60
C ASN A 96 -11.61 -11.30 25.38
N HIS A 97 -12.16 -10.65 26.41
CA HIS A 97 -13.44 -9.95 26.30
C HIS A 97 -13.36 -8.76 25.34
N ALA A 98 -12.29 -7.97 25.43
CA ALA A 98 -12.06 -6.82 24.55
C ALA A 98 -11.89 -7.26 23.09
N ALA A 99 -11.13 -8.32 22.82
CA ALA A 99 -10.99 -8.87 21.47
C ALA A 99 -12.33 -9.34 20.87
N ALA A 100 -13.22 -9.91 21.69
CA ALA A 100 -14.53 -10.39 21.24
C ALA A 100 -15.58 -9.28 21.06
N THR A 101 -15.49 -8.20 21.85
CA THR A 101 -16.52 -7.15 21.91
C THR A 101 -16.07 -5.80 21.36
N ASN A 102 -14.78 -5.69 21.04
CA ASN A 102 -14.07 -4.46 20.73
C ASN A 102 -14.16 -3.38 21.83
N ASN A 103 -14.46 -3.77 23.08
CA ASN A 103 -14.47 -2.88 24.24
C ASN A 103 -13.15 -2.98 25.02
N TRP A 104 -12.23 -2.07 24.74
CA TRP A 104 -10.89 -2.04 25.31
C TRP A 104 -10.76 -1.21 26.59
N GLU A 105 -11.83 -0.57 27.06
CA GLU A 105 -11.82 0.33 28.23
C GLU A 105 -11.22 -0.36 29.46
N PHE A 106 -11.63 -1.60 29.73
CA PHE A 106 -11.16 -2.35 30.90
C PHE A 106 -9.69 -2.75 30.81
N VAL A 107 -9.21 -3.10 29.62
CA VAL A 107 -7.78 -3.41 29.40
C VAL A 107 -6.94 -2.18 29.66
N ILE A 108 -7.33 -1.03 29.08
CA ILE A 108 -6.63 0.25 29.26
C ILE A 108 -6.66 0.68 30.73
N ALA A 109 -7.78 0.53 31.42
CA ALA A 109 -7.89 0.88 32.84
C ALA A 109 -6.98 0.00 33.72
N LEU A 110 -6.93 -1.31 33.47
CA LEU A 110 -6.04 -2.22 34.21
C LEU A 110 -4.56 -1.96 33.91
N CYS A 111 -4.23 -1.57 32.67
CA CYS A 111 -2.90 -1.15 32.25
C CYS A 111 -2.40 0.07 33.03
N ASN A 112 -3.31 0.98 33.39
CA ASN A 112 -3.00 2.22 34.10
C ASN A 112 -2.99 2.07 35.63
N LEU A 113 -3.09 0.85 36.17
CA LEU A 113 -2.94 0.64 37.60
C LEU A 113 -1.55 1.10 38.06
N ALA A 114 -1.52 1.94 39.09
CA ALA A 114 -0.31 2.50 39.66
C ALA A 114 -0.05 1.92 41.06
N ALA A 115 1.23 1.90 41.47
CA ALA A 115 1.57 1.61 42.85
C ALA A 115 0.76 2.53 43.80
N PRO A 116 0.18 1.98 44.88
CA PRO A 116 0.54 0.69 45.47
C PRO A 116 -0.37 -0.47 45.04
N ALA A 117 -1.28 -0.30 44.06
CA ALA A 117 -2.07 -1.41 43.51
C ALA A 117 -1.16 -2.43 42.79
N HIS A 118 -1.62 -3.68 42.69
CA HIS A 118 -0.89 -4.69 41.91
C HIS A 118 -1.03 -4.39 40.41
N GLN A 119 0.11 -4.33 39.73
CA GLN A 119 0.18 -4.06 38.30
C GLN A 119 0.32 -5.38 37.54
N PRO A 120 -0.27 -5.48 36.34
CA PRO A 120 0.00 -6.61 35.46
C PRO A 120 1.50 -6.73 35.17
N ARG A 121 1.96 -7.97 35.03
CA ARG A 121 3.31 -8.26 34.55
C ARG A 121 3.49 -7.72 33.12
N LYS A 122 4.72 -7.32 32.81
CA LYS A 122 5.10 -6.75 31.51
C LYS A 122 4.74 -7.68 30.35
N GLU A 123 4.97 -8.98 30.53
CA GLU A 123 4.68 -9.99 29.50
C GLU A 123 3.19 -10.00 29.12
N ILE A 124 2.30 -9.81 30.10
CA ILE A 124 0.85 -9.79 29.87
C ILE A 124 0.42 -8.49 29.18
N ILE A 125 1.07 -7.36 29.49
CA ILE A 125 0.82 -6.08 28.81
C ILE A 125 1.24 -6.16 27.35
N ASN A 126 2.39 -6.78 27.07
CA ASN A 126 2.83 -7.05 25.70
C ASN A 126 1.80 -7.89 24.93
N THR A 127 1.31 -8.99 25.54
CA THR A 127 0.24 -9.81 24.94
C THR A 127 -1.03 -8.99 24.67
N ALA A 128 -1.40 -8.07 25.56
CA ALA A 128 -2.53 -7.15 25.35
C ALA A 128 -2.33 -6.28 24.10
N LEU A 129 -1.14 -5.70 23.95
CA LEU A 129 -0.78 -4.83 22.84
C LEU A 129 -0.78 -5.61 21.52
N GLU A 130 -0.19 -6.81 21.49
CA GLU A 130 -0.17 -7.70 20.32
C GLU A 130 -1.59 -8.11 19.87
N ILE A 131 -2.47 -8.46 20.82
CA ILE A 131 -3.85 -8.83 20.50
C ILE A 131 -4.64 -7.60 20.02
N ALA A 132 -4.47 -6.44 20.66
CA ALA A 132 -5.10 -5.19 20.20
C ALA A 132 -4.66 -4.82 18.78
N LEU A 133 -3.38 -4.97 18.48
CA LEU A 133 -2.81 -4.75 17.15
C LEU A 133 -3.43 -5.69 16.12
N THR A 134 -3.44 -7.00 16.41
CA THR A 134 -4.03 -8.02 15.53
C THR A 134 -5.51 -7.74 15.24
N VAL A 135 -6.29 -7.37 16.26
CA VAL A 135 -7.71 -7.03 16.10
C VAL A 135 -7.89 -5.75 15.26
N ALA A 136 -7.06 -4.74 15.49
CA ALA A 136 -7.10 -3.49 14.74
C ALA A 136 -6.80 -3.70 13.24
N GLU A 137 -5.77 -4.51 12.94
CA GLU A 137 -5.40 -4.90 11.59
C GLU A 137 -6.49 -5.72 10.88
N SER A 138 -7.09 -6.71 11.56
CA SER A 138 -8.20 -7.50 11.02
C SER A 138 -9.37 -6.61 10.60
N TYR A 139 -9.77 -5.65 11.45
CA TYR A 139 -10.83 -4.71 11.10
C TYR A 139 -10.44 -3.75 9.97
N GLU A 140 -9.18 -3.31 9.87
CA GLU A 140 -8.72 -2.55 8.69
C GLU A 140 -8.82 -3.42 7.43
N ASP A 141 -8.45 -4.69 7.52
CA ASP A 141 -8.46 -5.63 6.40
C ASP A 141 -9.86 -5.90 5.86
N GLU A 142 -10.83 -6.06 6.77
CA GLU A 142 -12.26 -6.20 6.48
C GLU A 142 -12.95 -4.87 6.08
N GLY A 143 -12.28 -3.73 6.21
CA GLY A 143 -12.85 -2.41 5.90
C GLY A 143 -13.84 -1.89 6.95
N ILE A 144 -13.86 -2.47 8.15
CA ILE A 144 -14.75 -2.10 9.26
C ILE A 144 -14.16 -0.91 10.03
N ARG A 145 -14.19 0.28 9.42
CA ARG A 145 -13.47 1.49 9.87
C ARG A 145 -13.78 1.91 11.31
N LYS A 146 -15.04 1.84 11.74
CA LYS A 146 -15.44 2.27 13.09
C LYS A 146 -14.80 1.39 14.16
N GLN A 147 -14.92 0.08 13.99
CA GLN A 147 -14.35 -0.90 14.91
C GLN A 147 -12.83 -0.84 14.91
N SER A 148 -12.21 -0.73 13.72
CA SER A 148 -10.75 -0.59 13.63
C SER A 148 -10.24 0.66 14.35
N SER A 149 -10.93 1.80 14.21
CA SER A 149 -10.52 3.04 14.89
C SER A 149 -10.55 2.91 16.42
N ILE A 150 -11.51 2.16 16.98
CA ILE A 150 -11.58 1.86 18.41
C ILE A 150 -10.38 1.00 18.84
N ALA A 151 -10.08 -0.06 18.08
CA ALA A 151 -8.96 -0.94 18.38
C ALA A 151 -7.61 -0.21 18.26
N TRP A 152 -7.41 0.61 17.23
CA TRP A 152 -6.21 1.45 17.07
C TRP A 152 -6.04 2.49 18.19
N SER A 153 -7.15 3.05 18.69
CA SER A 153 -7.10 3.92 19.87
C SER A 153 -6.64 3.15 21.12
N ALA A 154 -7.05 1.89 21.26
CA ALA A 154 -6.55 1.03 22.34
C ALA A 154 -5.06 0.69 22.18
N VAL A 155 -4.61 0.39 20.97
CA VAL A 155 -3.19 0.19 20.64
C VAL A 155 -2.38 1.42 21.05
N GLU A 156 -2.82 2.62 20.67
CA GLU A 156 -2.16 3.88 21.05
C GLU A 156 -2.10 4.07 22.56
N ALA A 157 -3.22 3.83 23.25
CA ALA A 157 -3.32 3.98 24.70
C ALA A 157 -2.40 3.00 25.45
N ILE A 158 -2.33 1.74 25.02
CA ILE A 158 -1.48 0.71 25.64
C ILE A 158 0.00 0.98 25.33
N ALA A 159 0.34 1.29 24.08
CA ALA A 159 1.73 1.56 23.67
C ALA A 159 2.33 2.80 24.34
N ARG A 160 1.49 3.76 24.79
CA ARG A 160 1.92 5.01 25.43
C ARG A 160 1.82 4.99 26.96
N ILE A 161 1.60 3.84 27.59
CA ILE A 161 1.63 3.73 29.05
C ILE A 161 2.98 4.23 29.58
N GLN A 162 2.94 5.04 30.65
CA GLN A 162 4.12 5.61 31.29
C GLN A 162 4.22 5.17 32.76
N ALA A 163 5.41 5.30 33.33
CA ALA A 163 5.62 5.17 34.76
C ALA A 163 4.66 6.10 35.55
N PRO A 164 4.13 5.68 36.72
CA PRO A 164 4.56 4.53 37.51
C PRO A 164 3.91 3.19 37.14
N ALA A 165 3.10 3.11 36.08
CA ALA A 165 2.54 1.82 35.60
C ALA A 165 3.61 0.94 34.94
N THR A 166 3.39 -0.38 34.91
CA THR A 166 4.21 -1.30 34.13
C THR A 166 4.11 -0.94 32.65
N MET A 167 5.23 -0.57 32.04
CA MET A 167 5.28 -0.21 30.61
C MET A 167 5.43 -1.47 29.73
N PRO A 168 4.83 -1.49 28.53
CA PRO A 168 5.14 -2.49 27.50
C PRO A 168 6.61 -2.44 27.07
N ASP A 169 7.03 -3.44 26.32
CA ASP A 169 8.32 -3.41 25.62
C ASP A 169 8.42 -2.22 24.68
N LYS A 170 9.56 -1.52 24.75
CA LYS A 170 9.80 -0.30 23.96
C LYS A 170 9.74 -0.59 22.46
N SER A 171 10.43 -1.63 21.98
CA SER A 171 10.44 -2.01 20.57
C SER A 171 9.05 -2.40 20.06
N LEU A 172 8.26 -3.09 20.89
CA LEU A 172 6.89 -3.46 20.56
C LEU A 172 5.99 -2.21 20.46
N SER A 173 6.15 -1.27 21.39
CA SER A 173 5.41 -0.01 21.40
C SER A 173 5.75 0.88 20.20
N GLU A 174 7.04 1.00 19.88
CA GLU A 174 7.52 1.74 18.70
C GLU A 174 6.95 1.14 17.41
N ASN A 175 6.99 -0.19 17.26
CA ASN A 175 6.42 -0.86 16.10
C ASN A 175 4.89 -0.65 16.00
N ALA A 176 4.16 -0.78 17.11
CA ALA A 176 2.71 -0.57 17.13
C ALA A 176 2.33 0.87 16.73
N LEU A 177 3.09 1.87 17.20
CA LEU A 177 2.88 3.28 16.85
C LEU A 177 3.26 3.58 15.39
N GLU A 178 4.30 2.94 14.86
CA GLU A 178 4.66 3.04 13.43
C GLU A 178 3.55 2.47 12.55
N GLN A 179 2.99 1.30 12.91
CA GLN A 179 1.86 0.73 12.17
C GLN A 179 0.63 1.63 12.24
N LEU A 180 0.31 2.18 13.42
CA LEU A 180 -0.77 3.15 13.58
C LEU A 180 -0.60 4.38 12.68
N ALA A 181 0.63 4.91 12.57
CA ALA A 181 0.93 6.06 11.71
C ALA A 181 0.66 5.78 10.22
N ASN A 182 0.72 4.52 9.80
CA ASN A 182 0.45 4.09 8.42
C ASN A 182 -1.05 3.86 8.12
N VAL A 183 -1.92 3.84 9.14
CA VAL A 183 -3.37 3.57 8.97
C VAL A 183 -4.07 4.58 8.05
N PRO A 184 -3.86 5.91 8.15
CA PRO A 184 -4.48 6.86 7.23
C PRO A 184 -4.14 6.56 5.77
N LYS A 185 -2.86 6.28 5.48
CA LYS A 185 -2.39 5.91 4.14
C LYS A 185 -3.04 4.62 3.64
N LYS A 186 -3.09 3.56 4.48
CA LYS A 186 -3.74 2.28 4.14
C LYS A 186 -5.22 2.49 3.79
N ARG A 187 -5.93 3.33 4.52
CA ARG A 187 -7.35 3.65 4.26
C ARG A 187 -7.55 4.40 2.95
N ILE A 188 -6.64 5.31 2.61
CA ILE A 188 -6.66 6.05 1.35
C ILE A 188 -6.44 5.12 0.17
N ASP A 189 -5.41 4.27 0.25
CA ASP A 189 -5.10 3.28 -0.77
C ASP A 189 -6.29 2.35 -1.00
N LYS A 190 -6.89 1.80 0.06
CA LYS A 190 -8.08 0.94 -0.06
C LYS A 190 -9.27 1.64 -0.70
N LYS A 191 -9.54 2.88 -0.31
CA LYS A 191 -10.65 3.64 -0.91
C LYS A 191 -10.37 3.92 -2.39
N PHE A 192 -9.13 4.28 -2.74
CA PHE A 192 -8.71 4.50 -4.11
C PHE A 192 -8.82 3.22 -4.97
N GLU A 193 -8.38 2.08 -4.43
CA GLU A 193 -8.50 0.77 -5.05
C GLU A 193 -9.97 0.35 -5.22
N ALA A 194 -10.83 0.59 -4.23
CA ALA A 194 -12.27 0.29 -4.32
C ALA A 194 -12.93 1.07 -5.47
N LEU A 195 -12.68 2.38 -5.56
CA LEU A 195 -13.18 3.23 -6.66
C LEU A 195 -12.65 2.76 -8.03
N THR A 196 -11.41 2.29 -8.07
CA THR A 196 -10.79 1.70 -9.26
C THR A 196 -11.50 0.41 -9.67
N ILE A 197 -11.80 -0.49 -8.72
CA ILE A 197 -12.54 -1.74 -8.96
C ILE A 197 -13.93 -1.42 -9.52
N GLU A 198 -14.61 -0.45 -8.92
CA GLU A 198 -15.95 0.01 -9.32
C GLU A 198 -15.95 0.83 -10.63
N ARG A 199 -14.78 1.08 -11.23
CA ARG A 199 -14.60 1.86 -12.47
C ARG A 199 -15.10 3.30 -12.35
N GLU A 200 -15.08 3.86 -11.14
CA GLU A 200 -15.47 5.24 -10.90
C GLU A 200 -14.34 6.22 -11.26
N TRP A 201 -13.89 6.19 -12.52
CA TRP A 201 -12.66 6.86 -12.97
C TRP A 201 -12.60 8.36 -12.71
N ILE A 202 -13.75 9.06 -12.75
CA ILE A 202 -13.81 10.48 -12.39
C ILE A 202 -13.44 10.68 -10.91
N LYS A 203 -13.95 9.84 -10.00
CA LYS A 203 -13.61 9.91 -8.58
C LYS A 203 -12.16 9.50 -8.34
N VAL A 204 -11.63 8.52 -9.09
CA VAL A 204 -10.21 8.13 -9.05
C VAL A 204 -9.31 9.31 -9.45
N LEU A 205 -9.60 10.00 -10.56
CA LEU A 205 -8.83 11.16 -11.03
C LEU A 205 -8.95 12.36 -10.07
N ASN A 206 -10.12 12.55 -9.45
CA ASN A 206 -10.35 13.63 -8.49
C ASN A 206 -9.42 13.57 -7.25
N TYR A 207 -8.81 12.41 -6.93
CA TYR A 207 -7.78 12.33 -5.89
C TYR A 207 -6.56 13.21 -6.16
N PHE A 208 -6.26 13.52 -7.43
CA PHE A 208 -5.08 14.29 -7.81
C PHE A 208 -5.37 15.76 -8.12
N VAL A 209 -6.64 16.08 -8.38
CA VAL A 209 -7.08 17.45 -8.67
C VAL A 209 -7.49 18.19 -7.40
N GLN A 210 -8.07 17.46 -6.44
CA GLN A 210 -8.37 18.04 -5.13
C GLN A 210 -7.07 18.18 -4.33
N ASP A 211 -6.92 19.30 -3.61
CA ASP A 211 -5.83 19.53 -2.66
C ASP A 211 -5.99 18.61 -1.43
N GLN A 212 -5.94 17.30 -1.67
CA GLN A 212 -5.86 16.31 -0.63
C GLN A 212 -4.39 16.15 -0.27
N GLN A 213 -4.07 16.42 1.00
CA GLN A 213 -2.72 16.25 1.55
C GLN A 213 -2.18 14.83 1.35
N ASP A 214 -3.08 13.85 1.24
CA ASP A 214 -2.72 12.44 1.20
C ASP A 214 -3.05 11.78 -0.15
N LYS A 215 -2.04 11.71 -1.03
CA LYS A 215 -2.10 10.97 -2.31
C LYS A 215 -2.11 9.46 -2.06
N PRO A 216 -2.58 8.60 -2.98
CA PRO A 216 -2.42 7.14 -2.87
C PRO A 216 -0.93 6.72 -2.95
N SER A 217 -0.60 5.50 -2.53
CA SER A 217 0.75 4.94 -2.65
C SER A 217 1.06 4.53 -4.09
N GLN A 218 2.35 4.30 -4.39
CA GLN A 218 2.77 3.72 -5.68
C GLN A 218 2.07 2.37 -5.95
N LYS A 219 1.85 1.55 -4.91
CA LYS A 219 1.19 0.25 -5.05
C LYS A 219 -0.26 0.41 -5.53
N ALA A 220 -1.02 1.29 -4.86
CA ALA A 220 -2.39 1.59 -5.25
C ALA A 220 -2.47 2.26 -6.64
N MET A 221 -1.53 3.15 -6.96
CA MET A 221 -1.40 3.74 -8.29
C MET A 221 -1.15 2.69 -9.38
N ASN A 222 -0.17 1.80 -9.18
CA ASN A 222 0.11 0.72 -10.13
C ASN A 222 -1.11 -0.17 -10.36
N PHE A 223 -1.86 -0.48 -9.30
CA PHE A 223 -3.12 -1.24 -9.40
C PHE A 223 -4.13 -0.54 -10.31
N ALA A 224 -4.31 0.77 -10.16
CA ALA A 224 -5.20 1.55 -11.02
C ALA A 224 -4.73 1.62 -12.47
N LEU A 225 -3.42 1.81 -12.70
CA LEU A 225 -2.83 1.83 -14.05
C LEU A 225 -3.02 0.50 -14.78
N ILE A 226 -2.77 -0.64 -14.11
CA ILE A 226 -2.99 -1.98 -14.70
C ILE A 226 -4.47 -2.19 -15.00
N THR A 227 -5.36 -1.79 -14.09
CA THR A 227 -6.80 -1.95 -14.26
C THR A 227 -7.29 -1.14 -15.46
N ALA A 228 -6.96 0.15 -15.52
CA ALA A 228 -7.32 1.03 -16.63
C ALA A 228 -6.80 0.50 -17.98
N ALA A 229 -5.55 0.04 -18.03
CA ALA A 229 -4.97 -0.56 -19.23
C ALA A 229 -5.67 -1.86 -19.66
N SER A 230 -5.99 -2.73 -18.72
CA SER A 230 -6.66 -4.01 -18.99
C SER A 230 -8.06 -3.81 -19.57
N ASP A 231 -8.76 -2.77 -19.11
CA ASP A 231 -10.08 -2.38 -19.62
C ASP A 231 -10.03 -1.55 -20.91
N GLY A 232 -8.83 -1.20 -21.40
CA GLY A 232 -8.65 -0.34 -22.56
C GLY A 232 -8.99 1.14 -22.32
N GLN A 233 -9.01 1.58 -21.06
CA GLN A 233 -9.26 2.98 -20.65
C GLN A 233 -7.99 3.82 -20.80
N TRP A 234 -7.52 3.97 -22.05
CA TRP A 234 -6.22 4.56 -22.35
C TRP A 234 -6.09 6.04 -21.97
N GLU A 235 -7.17 6.81 -22.07
CA GLU A 235 -7.18 8.22 -21.64
C GLU A 235 -7.03 8.35 -20.12
N VAL A 236 -7.69 7.45 -19.36
CA VAL A 236 -7.55 7.39 -17.90
C VAL A 236 -6.12 6.96 -17.53
N PHE A 237 -5.57 5.95 -18.22
CA PHE A 237 -4.19 5.51 -18.02
C PHE A 237 -3.18 6.65 -18.29
N LYS A 238 -3.33 7.41 -19.39
CA LYS A 238 -2.47 8.56 -19.72
C LYS A 238 -2.57 9.63 -18.63
N SER A 239 -3.79 9.95 -18.19
CA SER A 239 -4.04 10.92 -17.13
C SER A 239 -3.39 10.50 -15.81
N LEU A 240 -3.62 9.26 -15.36
CA LEU A 240 -2.99 8.71 -14.15
C LEU A 240 -1.46 8.69 -14.24
N SER A 241 -0.91 8.29 -15.38
CA SER A 241 0.54 8.24 -15.61
C SER A 241 1.18 9.64 -15.57
N SER A 242 0.42 10.69 -15.91
CA SER A 242 0.89 12.08 -15.79
C SER A 242 0.99 12.56 -14.34
N PHE A 243 0.18 12.00 -13.44
CA PHE A 243 0.29 12.27 -12.01
C PHE A 243 1.40 11.45 -11.35
N GLN A 244 1.52 10.18 -11.74
CA GLN A 244 2.52 9.26 -11.20
C GLN A 244 2.76 8.11 -12.19
N GLN A 245 4.01 7.98 -12.65
CA GLN A 245 4.39 6.93 -13.59
C GLN A 245 4.28 5.53 -12.93
N PRO A 246 3.96 4.48 -13.71
CA PRO A 246 4.00 3.10 -13.22
C PRO A 246 5.43 2.71 -12.87
N ASP A 247 5.65 1.89 -11.84
CA ASP A 247 6.98 1.32 -11.62
C ASP A 247 7.42 0.42 -12.78
N LYS A 248 8.71 0.06 -12.81
CA LYS A 248 9.31 -0.73 -13.90
C LYS A 248 8.61 -2.06 -14.19
N LYS A 249 8.15 -2.76 -13.14
CA LYS A 249 7.48 -4.04 -13.29
C LYS A 249 6.10 -3.81 -13.90
N THR A 250 5.34 -2.88 -13.33
CA THR A 250 4.01 -2.51 -13.82
C THR A 250 4.06 -1.96 -15.25
N ALA A 251 5.02 -1.12 -15.59
CA ALA A 251 5.22 -0.63 -16.95
C ALA A 251 5.42 -1.78 -17.94
N GLY A 252 6.19 -2.81 -17.56
CA GLY A 252 6.42 -4.00 -18.39
C GLY A 252 5.19 -4.89 -18.55
N GLU A 253 4.32 -4.96 -17.55
CA GLU A 253 3.02 -5.66 -17.62
C GLU A 253 2.05 -4.91 -18.54
N ILE A 254 1.92 -3.59 -18.36
CA ILE A 254 1.06 -2.74 -19.18
C ILE A 254 1.53 -2.72 -20.65
N LEU A 255 2.85 -2.74 -20.88
CA LEU A 255 3.42 -2.81 -22.23
C LEU A 255 2.93 -4.04 -22.99
N GLN A 256 2.84 -5.19 -22.32
CA GLN A 256 2.33 -6.41 -22.93
C GLN A 256 0.83 -6.30 -23.27
N VAL A 257 0.04 -5.67 -22.40
CA VAL A 257 -1.39 -5.39 -22.67
C VAL A 257 -1.53 -4.46 -23.88
N ALA A 258 -0.78 -3.36 -23.92
CA ALA A 258 -0.79 -2.41 -25.03
C ALA A 258 -0.35 -3.06 -26.35
N ALA A 259 0.70 -3.89 -26.32
CA ALA A 259 1.16 -4.64 -27.47
C ALA A 259 0.12 -5.63 -28.00
N ARG A 260 -0.62 -6.29 -27.09
CA ARG A 260 -1.73 -7.17 -27.47
C ARG A 260 -2.87 -6.42 -28.14
N LYS A 261 -3.19 -5.23 -27.63
CA LYS A 261 -4.28 -4.39 -28.13
C LYS A 261 -3.88 -3.52 -29.35
N GLY A 262 -2.61 -3.49 -29.71
CA GLY A 262 -2.09 -2.69 -30.82
C GLY A 262 -2.10 -1.18 -30.54
N THR A 263 -2.10 -0.76 -29.28
CA THR A 263 -2.17 0.66 -28.91
C THR A 263 -0.78 1.30 -28.91
N LEU A 264 -0.30 1.62 -30.11
CA LEU A 264 1.04 2.18 -30.35
C LEU A 264 1.33 3.45 -29.53
N GLU A 265 0.35 4.33 -29.32
CA GLU A 265 0.51 5.53 -28.50
C GLU A 265 0.93 5.19 -27.05
N ILE A 266 0.31 4.17 -26.46
CA ILE A 266 0.62 3.72 -25.10
C ILE A 266 1.96 3.02 -25.05
N VAL A 267 2.30 2.23 -26.08
CA VAL A 267 3.63 1.64 -26.24
C VAL A 267 4.71 2.73 -26.30
N ARG A 268 4.48 3.79 -27.07
CA ARG A 268 5.36 4.97 -27.14
C ARG A 268 5.54 5.62 -25.78
N LEU A 269 4.45 5.84 -25.06
CA LEU A 269 4.50 6.43 -23.71
C LEU A 269 5.35 5.57 -22.77
N LEU A 270 5.11 4.26 -22.73
CA LEU A 270 5.81 3.33 -21.82
C LEU A 270 7.31 3.19 -22.12
N CYS A 271 7.70 3.22 -23.40
CA CYS A 271 9.12 3.19 -23.81
C CYS A 271 9.86 4.52 -23.53
N ASN A 272 9.11 5.58 -23.20
CA ASN A 272 9.58 6.93 -22.93
C ASN A 272 9.39 7.37 -21.47
N LEU A 273 9.10 6.43 -20.55
CA LEU A 273 9.12 6.71 -19.11
C LEU A 273 10.52 7.10 -18.63
N ASP A 274 10.57 7.69 -17.43
CA ASP A 274 11.82 8.07 -16.77
C ASP A 274 12.71 6.84 -16.55
N GLU A 275 14.03 7.04 -16.48
CA GLU A 275 15.00 5.94 -16.46
C GLU A 275 14.77 4.95 -15.30
N GLN A 276 14.29 5.42 -14.14
CA GLN A 276 13.92 4.57 -13.01
C GLN A 276 12.70 3.67 -13.25
N ASN A 277 11.80 4.05 -14.16
CA ASN A 277 10.51 3.39 -14.43
C ASN A 277 10.50 2.68 -15.80
N LYS A 278 11.51 2.94 -16.64
CA LYS A 278 11.61 2.41 -18.00
C LYS A 278 11.68 0.89 -18.05
N THR A 279 10.94 0.31 -18.99
CA THR A 279 10.89 -1.14 -19.21
C THR A 279 12.24 -1.67 -19.69
N ASN A 280 12.64 -2.84 -19.20
CA ASN A 280 13.86 -3.51 -19.65
C ASN A 280 13.65 -4.31 -20.95
N ILE A 281 14.77 -4.76 -21.53
CA ILE A 281 14.81 -5.52 -22.78
C ILE A 281 13.99 -6.83 -22.74
N HIS A 282 13.82 -7.43 -21.56
CA HIS A 282 13.02 -8.66 -21.41
C HIS A 282 11.55 -8.38 -21.71
N TYR A 283 10.98 -7.32 -21.13
CA TYR A 283 9.60 -6.91 -21.41
C TYR A 283 9.41 -6.48 -22.87
N ILE A 284 10.39 -5.79 -23.46
CA ILE A 284 10.35 -5.43 -24.88
C ILE A 284 10.26 -6.68 -25.77
N ASN A 285 11.10 -7.70 -25.54
CA ASN A 285 11.07 -8.95 -26.33
C ASN A 285 9.72 -9.69 -26.21
N ASN A 286 9.14 -9.73 -25.01
CA ASN A 286 7.83 -10.33 -24.79
C ASN A 286 6.74 -9.54 -25.55
N ALA A 287 6.77 -8.22 -25.48
CA ALA A 287 5.83 -7.36 -26.20
C ALA A 287 5.95 -7.48 -27.73
N ILE A 288 7.17 -7.63 -28.29
CA ILE A 288 7.39 -7.94 -29.71
C ILE A 288 6.70 -9.25 -30.08
N SER A 289 6.92 -10.30 -29.28
CA SER A 289 6.33 -11.62 -29.54
C SER A 289 4.80 -11.58 -29.48
N ILE A 290 4.23 -10.86 -28.52
CA ILE A 290 2.78 -10.67 -28.38
C ILE A 290 2.21 -9.89 -29.57
N SER A 291 2.77 -8.71 -29.89
CA SER A 291 2.28 -7.88 -31.01
C SER A 291 2.34 -8.62 -32.34
N LYS A 292 3.40 -9.41 -32.58
CA LYS A 292 3.51 -10.27 -33.74
C LYS A 292 2.40 -11.32 -33.81
N ASN A 293 2.13 -12.02 -32.71
CA ASN A 293 1.11 -13.06 -32.65
C ASN A 293 -0.31 -12.50 -32.85
N GLU A 294 -0.55 -11.27 -32.41
CA GLU A 294 -1.83 -10.57 -32.55
C GLU A 294 -1.97 -9.82 -33.89
N GLY A 295 -0.93 -9.84 -34.75
CA GLY A 295 -0.93 -9.16 -36.04
C GLY A 295 -0.80 -7.62 -35.97
N ASN A 296 -0.37 -7.09 -34.83
CA ASN A 296 -0.16 -5.65 -34.59
C ASN A 296 1.20 -5.20 -35.15
N SER A 297 1.37 -5.29 -36.46
CA SER A 297 2.67 -5.13 -37.14
C SER A 297 3.32 -3.74 -36.95
N GLU A 298 2.51 -2.69 -36.80
CA GLU A 298 2.99 -1.34 -36.50
C GLU A 298 3.64 -1.26 -35.11
N THR A 299 2.99 -1.86 -34.11
CA THR A 299 3.50 -1.96 -32.75
C THR A 299 4.73 -2.86 -32.67
N GLU A 300 4.72 -4.00 -33.35
CA GLU A 300 5.88 -4.89 -33.47
C GLU A 300 7.10 -4.13 -34.02
N SER A 301 6.90 -3.39 -35.12
CA SER A 301 7.96 -2.61 -35.78
C SER A 301 8.55 -1.54 -34.86
N TYR A 302 7.70 -0.78 -34.15
CA TYR A 302 8.15 0.20 -33.16
C TYR A 302 8.96 -0.45 -32.03
N LEU A 303 8.49 -1.57 -31.49
CA LEU A 303 9.18 -2.28 -30.42
C LEU A 303 10.52 -2.88 -30.87
N CYS A 304 10.65 -3.32 -32.12
CA CYS A 304 11.94 -3.72 -32.69
C CYS A 304 12.92 -2.55 -32.74
N CYS A 305 12.47 -1.34 -33.10
CA CYS A 305 13.30 -0.14 -33.04
C CYS A 305 13.75 0.18 -31.60
N GLU A 306 12.84 0.08 -30.63
CA GLU A 306 13.13 0.26 -29.21
C GLU A 306 14.13 -0.77 -28.70
N LYS A 307 13.99 -2.05 -29.09
CA LYS A 307 14.94 -3.12 -28.77
C LYS A 307 16.35 -2.79 -29.28
N ILE A 308 16.46 -2.32 -30.52
CA ILE A 308 17.73 -1.88 -31.10
C ILE A 308 18.31 -0.75 -30.25
N ARG A 309 17.52 0.27 -29.91
CA ARG A 309 18.01 1.37 -29.06
C ARG A 309 18.49 0.90 -27.69
N GLN A 310 17.72 0.08 -26.98
CA GLN A 310 18.07 -0.37 -25.63
C GLN A 310 19.31 -1.30 -25.60
N THR A 311 19.49 -2.14 -26.62
CA THR A 311 20.69 -3.01 -26.73
C THR A 311 21.94 -2.20 -27.07
N ASN A 312 21.76 -0.91 -27.37
CA ASN A 312 22.77 -0.02 -27.90
C ASN A 312 22.70 1.35 -27.19
N SER A 313 22.49 1.35 -25.88
CA SER A 313 22.59 2.57 -25.08
C SER A 313 23.96 3.21 -25.33
N ASN A 314 23.98 4.51 -25.67
CA ASN A 314 25.16 5.29 -26.11
C ASN A 314 25.46 5.28 -27.62
N ILE A 315 24.57 4.74 -28.46
CA ILE A 315 24.74 4.86 -29.91
C ILE A 315 24.32 6.24 -30.41
N ASP A 316 25.25 6.87 -31.13
CA ASP A 316 25.03 8.05 -31.95
C ASP A 316 23.76 7.94 -32.82
N PRO A 317 22.92 8.99 -32.91
CA PRO A 317 21.66 8.97 -33.64
C PRO A 317 21.75 8.48 -35.10
N LEU A 318 22.83 8.81 -35.80
CA LEU A 318 23.04 8.38 -37.19
C LEU A 318 23.29 6.86 -37.27
N LEU A 319 24.08 6.31 -36.35
CA LEU A 319 24.31 4.88 -36.24
C LEU A 319 23.04 4.14 -35.76
N LEU A 320 22.21 4.73 -34.90
CA LEU A 320 20.91 4.17 -34.54
C LEU A 320 19.99 4.09 -35.76
N THR A 321 19.89 5.19 -36.52
CA THR A 321 19.14 5.27 -37.79
C THR A 321 19.60 4.18 -38.76
N LYS A 322 20.91 4.01 -38.93
CA LYS A 322 21.51 2.94 -39.76
C LYS A 322 21.05 1.56 -39.31
N LYS A 323 21.12 1.26 -38.01
CA LYS A 323 20.74 -0.05 -37.47
C LYS A 323 19.26 -0.34 -37.66
N ILE A 324 18.38 0.62 -37.41
CA ILE A 324 16.93 0.50 -37.62
C ILE A 324 16.61 0.22 -39.10
N LEU A 325 17.16 1.01 -40.03
CA LEU A 325 16.94 0.81 -41.46
C LEU A 325 17.51 -0.52 -41.97
N GLN A 326 18.64 -0.95 -41.42
CA GLN A 326 19.24 -2.25 -41.75
C GLN A 326 18.36 -3.41 -41.26
N ASP A 327 17.85 -3.34 -40.03
CA ASP A 327 16.93 -4.34 -39.46
C ASP A 327 15.64 -4.44 -40.29
N PHE A 328 15.03 -3.29 -40.60
CA PHE A 328 13.83 -3.20 -41.43
C PHE A 328 14.02 -3.84 -42.82
N VAL A 329 15.13 -3.55 -43.50
CA VAL A 329 15.45 -4.16 -44.81
C VAL A 329 15.64 -5.67 -44.70
N ASN A 330 16.26 -6.16 -43.63
CA ASN A 330 16.48 -7.59 -43.44
C ASN A 330 15.17 -8.36 -43.20
N HIS A 331 14.21 -7.75 -42.50
CA HIS A 331 12.95 -8.41 -42.13
C HIS A 331 11.83 -8.32 -43.18
N ILE A 332 11.84 -7.32 -44.07
CA ILE A 332 10.84 -7.25 -45.16
C ILE A 332 11.09 -8.28 -46.25
N PHE A 333 12.37 -8.60 -46.53
CA PHE A 333 12.72 -9.50 -47.62
C PHE A 333 12.24 -10.94 -47.42
N THR A 334 11.92 -11.32 -46.18
CA THR A 334 11.40 -12.64 -45.86
C THR A 334 9.91 -12.81 -46.18
N ILE A 335 9.12 -11.74 -46.36
CA ILE A 335 7.66 -11.85 -46.31
C ILE A 335 6.95 -11.73 -47.67
N SER A 336 7.44 -11.00 -48.69
CA SER A 336 6.85 -11.03 -50.06
C SER A 336 7.62 -10.21 -51.10
N SER A 337 7.71 -10.71 -52.33
CA SER A 337 8.28 -10.01 -53.52
C SER A 337 7.48 -8.77 -53.96
N LEU A 338 6.28 -8.57 -53.43
CA LEU A 338 5.35 -7.49 -53.79
C LEU A 338 5.82 -6.09 -53.36
N PHE A 339 6.76 -5.98 -52.41
CA PHE A 339 7.25 -4.69 -51.90
C PHE A 339 8.55 -4.19 -52.59
N GLY A 340 8.87 -4.72 -53.77
CA GLY A 340 10.15 -4.47 -54.44
C GLY A 340 10.47 -2.98 -54.71
N GLY A 341 9.45 -2.11 -54.88
CA GLY A 341 9.66 -0.67 -55.04
C GLY A 341 10.11 0.04 -53.76
N GLU A 342 9.38 -0.17 -52.68
CA GLU A 342 9.64 0.45 -51.36
C GLU A 342 10.96 -0.05 -50.77
N ALA A 343 11.20 -1.37 -50.84
CA ALA A 343 12.44 -1.96 -50.34
C ALA A 343 13.68 -1.43 -51.09
N ARG A 344 13.58 -1.17 -52.39
CA ARG A 344 14.66 -0.53 -53.18
C ARG A 344 14.89 0.91 -52.74
N ALA A 345 13.83 1.67 -52.47
CA ALA A 345 13.93 3.04 -52.00
C ALA A 345 14.59 3.10 -50.60
N VAL A 346 14.16 2.26 -49.66
CA VAL A 346 14.76 2.18 -48.32
C VAL A 346 16.22 1.72 -48.37
N LYS A 347 16.58 0.76 -49.23
CA LYS A 347 17.98 0.37 -49.47
C LYS A 347 18.84 1.53 -49.97
N LYS A 348 18.30 2.37 -50.87
CA LYS A 348 19.00 3.57 -51.37
C LYS A 348 19.25 4.57 -50.25
N ILE A 349 18.26 4.81 -49.39
CA ILE A 349 18.39 5.69 -48.20
C ILE A 349 19.43 5.10 -47.22
N LEU A 350 19.33 3.81 -46.90
CA LEU A 350 20.30 3.11 -46.05
C LEU A 350 21.73 3.21 -46.58
N SER A 351 21.95 3.13 -47.91
CA SER A 351 23.29 3.28 -48.51
C SER A 351 23.89 4.66 -48.25
N LYS A 352 23.07 5.73 -48.31
CA LYS A 352 23.51 7.10 -47.99
C LYS A 352 23.90 7.19 -46.51
N VAL A 353 23.03 6.75 -45.61
CA VAL A 353 23.29 6.73 -44.16
C VAL A 353 24.55 5.91 -43.84
N LYS A 354 24.74 4.74 -44.47
CA LYS A 354 25.96 3.92 -44.32
C LYS A 354 27.22 4.68 -44.72
N SER A 355 27.20 5.36 -45.86
CA SER A 355 28.36 6.14 -46.33
C SER A 355 28.72 7.27 -45.36
N ALA A 356 27.72 7.91 -44.75
CA ALA A 356 27.90 8.95 -43.76
C ALA A 356 28.52 8.40 -42.46
N THR A 357 28.09 7.22 -41.99
CA THR A 357 28.65 6.62 -40.77
C THR A 357 30.13 6.23 -40.86
N VAL A 358 30.70 6.14 -42.07
CA VAL A 358 32.12 5.80 -42.29
C VAL A 358 32.98 7.06 -42.46
N LYS A 359 32.37 8.17 -42.91
CA LYS A 359 33.07 9.44 -43.08
C LYS A 359 33.13 10.17 -41.74
N GLU A 360 34.30 10.71 -41.41
CA GLU A 360 34.39 11.76 -40.40
C GLU A 360 33.59 12.96 -40.90
N THR A 361 32.47 13.21 -40.24
CA THR A 361 31.49 14.24 -40.58
C THR A 361 31.19 15.02 -39.32
N THR A 362 30.94 16.31 -39.48
CA THR A 362 30.56 17.18 -38.36
C THR A 362 29.19 16.77 -37.80
N GLU A 363 28.91 17.11 -36.55
CA GLU A 363 27.62 16.78 -35.91
C GLU A 363 26.43 17.34 -36.70
N ASP A 364 26.51 18.60 -37.15
CA ASP A 364 25.49 19.25 -37.99
C ASP A 364 25.24 18.51 -39.32
N GLU A 365 26.30 18.03 -39.98
CA GLU A 365 26.17 17.23 -41.20
C GLU A 365 25.48 15.89 -40.93
N ARG A 366 25.77 15.26 -39.80
CA ARG A 366 25.12 13.99 -39.40
C ARG A 366 23.65 14.19 -39.13
N ASP A 367 23.30 15.26 -38.41
CA ASP A 367 21.92 15.65 -38.11
C ASP A 367 21.15 15.93 -39.41
N GLN A 368 21.74 16.70 -40.33
CA GLN A 368 21.12 16.97 -41.63
C GLN A 368 20.90 15.69 -42.45
N ILE A 369 21.83 14.73 -42.38
CA ILE A 369 21.67 13.44 -43.06
C ILE A 369 20.51 12.63 -42.46
N ILE A 370 20.27 12.70 -41.15
CA ILE A 370 19.12 12.08 -40.50
C ILE A 370 17.83 12.76 -40.96
N VAL A 371 17.78 14.11 -40.97
CA VAL A 371 16.62 14.89 -41.44
C VAL A 371 16.28 14.56 -42.90
N ASP A 372 17.28 14.50 -43.78
CA ASP A 372 17.13 14.15 -45.19
C ASP A 372 16.65 12.71 -45.36
N ALA A 373 17.16 11.78 -44.54
CA ALA A 373 16.74 10.39 -44.54
C ALA A 373 15.28 10.27 -44.11
N VAL A 374 14.88 10.89 -43.00
CA VAL A 374 13.49 10.92 -42.51
C VAL A 374 12.58 11.54 -43.56
N SER A 375 12.95 12.67 -44.15
CA SER A 375 12.16 13.34 -45.22
C SER A 375 11.98 12.43 -46.44
N SER A 376 13.06 11.75 -46.86
CA SER A 376 13.01 10.79 -47.97
C SER A 376 12.13 9.57 -47.64
N LEU A 377 12.15 9.10 -46.39
CA LEU A 377 11.28 8.00 -45.95
C LEU A 377 9.81 8.45 -45.84
N LYS A 378 9.56 9.67 -45.35
CA LYS A 378 8.21 10.27 -45.29
C LYS A 378 7.57 10.36 -46.68
N ALA A 379 8.35 10.64 -47.72
CA ALA A 379 7.88 10.61 -49.11
C ALA A 379 7.43 9.21 -49.59
N LEU A 380 7.77 8.14 -48.85
CA LEU A 380 7.32 6.76 -49.11
C LEU A 380 6.10 6.36 -48.26
N GLN A 381 5.61 7.24 -47.37
CA GLN A 381 4.50 6.94 -46.44
C GLN A 381 3.23 6.48 -47.15
N GLY A 382 2.46 5.64 -46.46
CA GLY A 382 1.12 5.20 -46.89
C GLY A 382 1.06 3.80 -47.51
N ARG A 383 2.20 3.10 -47.64
CA ARG A 383 2.24 1.72 -48.20
C ARG A 383 2.46 0.63 -47.16
N SER A 384 3.17 0.93 -46.07
CA SER A 384 3.53 -0.03 -45.03
C SER A 384 3.39 0.60 -43.65
N LYS A 385 2.56 0.00 -42.79
CA LYS A 385 2.42 0.44 -41.39
C LYS A 385 3.73 0.23 -40.61
N GLN A 386 4.45 -0.86 -40.89
CA GLN A 386 5.74 -1.12 -40.26
C GLN A 386 6.77 -0.04 -40.60
N LEU A 387 6.80 0.43 -41.86
CA LEU A 387 7.71 1.51 -42.25
C LEU A 387 7.36 2.80 -41.52
N ASN A 388 6.08 3.15 -41.47
CA ASN A 388 5.62 4.35 -40.77
C ASN A 388 6.06 4.34 -39.30
N ALA A 389 5.95 3.21 -38.61
CA ALA A 389 6.41 3.08 -37.22
C ALA A 389 7.93 3.32 -37.06
N CYS A 390 8.74 2.79 -37.97
CA CYS A 390 10.19 3.04 -38.00
C CYS A 390 10.51 4.51 -38.27
N ILE A 391 9.81 5.14 -39.22
CA ILE A 391 9.99 6.56 -39.56
C ILE A 391 9.69 7.42 -38.34
N ASP A 392 8.53 7.21 -37.71
CA ASP A 392 8.12 7.96 -36.53
C ASP A 392 9.10 7.75 -35.37
N TYR A 393 9.63 6.53 -35.22
CA TYR A 393 10.64 6.23 -34.22
C TYR A 393 11.95 6.99 -34.48
N ILE A 394 12.48 6.93 -35.71
CA ILE A 394 13.71 7.65 -36.08
C ILE A 394 13.50 9.16 -35.88
N ASP A 395 12.37 9.72 -36.32
CA ASP A 395 12.06 11.13 -36.18
C ASP A 395 11.99 11.56 -34.70
N SER A 396 11.32 10.78 -33.85
CA SER A 396 11.17 11.13 -32.42
C SER A 396 12.44 10.96 -31.58
N HIS A 397 13.32 10.03 -31.95
CA HIS A 397 14.48 9.66 -31.13
C HIS A 397 15.84 10.06 -31.72
N CYS A 398 15.94 10.29 -33.02
CA CYS A 398 17.19 10.64 -33.69
C CYS A 398 17.25 12.10 -34.14
N ASN A 399 16.11 12.78 -34.26
CA ASN A 399 16.02 14.16 -34.78
C ASN A 399 16.02 15.25 -33.68
N LYS A 400 16.10 14.87 -32.40
CA LYS A 400 15.88 15.79 -31.26
C LYS A 400 17.14 16.46 -30.69
N MET A 401 18.33 16.25 -31.24
CA MET A 401 19.54 16.88 -30.66
C MET A 401 19.72 18.37 -31.01
N SER A 402 19.00 18.90 -32.01
CA SER A 402 19.22 20.26 -32.51
C SER A 402 18.29 21.34 -31.93
N THR A 403 17.35 20.98 -31.04
CA THR A 403 16.48 21.96 -30.36
C THR A 403 16.42 21.67 -28.87
N ASN A 404 17.30 22.32 -28.09
CA ASN A 404 17.17 22.41 -26.63
C ASN A 404 15.84 23.12 -26.29
N PRO A 405 14.79 22.43 -25.83
CA PRO A 405 13.64 23.10 -25.28
C PRO A 405 14.01 23.34 -23.82
N SER A 406 14.36 24.58 -23.49
CA SER A 406 14.33 25.07 -22.12
C SER A 406 12.87 25.01 -21.64
N LEU A 407 12.44 23.81 -21.22
CA LEU A 407 11.13 23.57 -20.62
C LEU A 407 11.18 24.01 -19.17
N SER A 408 10.92 25.30 -18.96
CA SER A 408 10.33 25.79 -17.71
C SER A 408 8.95 25.15 -17.57
N PHE A 409 8.85 24.04 -16.83
CA PHE A 409 7.57 23.63 -16.24
C PHE A 409 7.29 24.58 -15.07
N SER A 410 6.64 25.71 -15.37
CA SER A 410 5.88 26.44 -14.36
C SER A 410 4.58 25.67 -14.10
N LEU A 411 4.55 24.97 -12.97
CA LEU A 411 3.32 24.61 -12.26
C LEU A 411 2.88 25.78 -11.39
#